data_AF-A0A9X2L6N8-F1
#
_entry.id   AF-A0A9X2L6N8-F1
#
_cell.length_a   1.000
_cell.length_b   1.000
_cell.length_c   1.000
_cell.angle_alpha   90.00
_cell.angle_beta   90.00
_cell.angle_gamma   90.00
#
_symmetry.space_group_name_H-M   'P 1'
#
loop_
_entity.id
_entity.type
_entity.pdbx_description
1 polymer ?
#
loop_
_entity_poly.entity_id
_entity_poly.type
_entity_poly.pdbx_seq_one_letter_code
_entity_poly.pdbx_strand_id
1 'polypeptide(L)'
;MSGKPRSARYTAELIAVLTLYAVALIAMNVLDTEGWPQALRIALLLGPAAAAVLIVPVVLRFVATMDEFQRRVIAESCLVSMVVVGLTSFAYAFVQEPLGLPAIGLIWVWPALMGGAGLAQIPVRMRLS
;
A
#
# COMPACT_ATOMS: atom_id res chain seq x y z
N MET A 1 -25.62 2.43 -26.58
CA MET A 1 -24.51 1.84 -25.82
C MET A 1 -24.48 2.50 -24.45
N SER A 2 -25.01 1.82 -23.42
CA SER A 2 -25.16 2.37 -22.07
C SER A 2 -23.79 2.46 -21.38
N GLY A 3 -23.31 3.69 -21.18
CA GLY A 3 -22.07 3.98 -20.46
C GLY A 3 -22.25 3.70 -18.97
N LYS A 4 -21.86 2.50 -18.52
CA LYS A 4 -21.52 2.33 -17.10
C LYS A 4 -20.43 3.35 -16.79
N PRO A 5 -20.61 4.24 -15.81
CA PRO A 5 -19.59 5.23 -15.50
C PRO A 5 -18.31 4.46 -15.15
N ARG A 6 -17.21 4.81 -15.81
CA ARG A 6 -15.89 4.18 -15.64
C ARG A 6 -15.46 4.10 -14.17
N SER A 7 -16.00 4.99 -13.33
CA SER A 7 -15.87 4.99 -11.87
C SER A 7 -16.54 3.78 -11.19
N ALA A 8 -17.76 3.38 -11.55
CA ALA A 8 -18.47 2.28 -10.88
C ALA A 8 -17.77 0.93 -11.08
N ARG A 9 -17.18 0.71 -12.26
CA ARG A 9 -16.35 -0.48 -12.52
C ARG A 9 -15.05 -0.45 -11.72
N TYR A 10 -14.39 0.71 -11.66
CA TYR A 10 -13.19 0.90 -10.83
C TYR A 10 -13.49 0.67 -9.34
N THR A 11 -14.59 1.24 -8.83
CA THR A 11 -15.04 1.04 -7.44
C THR A 11 -15.36 -0.42 -7.17
N ALA A 12 -16.03 -1.13 -8.09
CA ALA A 12 -16.29 -2.56 -7.95
C ALA A 12 -15.00 -3.40 -7.95
N GLU A 13 -14.04 -3.10 -8.84
CA GLU A 13 -12.73 -3.78 -8.89
C GLU A 13 -11.92 -3.51 -7.61
N LEU A 14 -11.93 -2.27 -7.11
CA LEU A 14 -11.27 -1.88 -5.86
C LEU A 14 -11.92 -2.57 -4.65
N ILE A 15 -13.24 -2.55 -4.55
CA ILE A 15 -13.98 -3.23 -3.47
C ILE A 15 -13.70 -4.74 -3.52
N ALA A 16 -13.66 -5.36 -4.70
CA ALA A 16 -13.36 -6.78 -4.83
C ALA A 16 -11.96 -7.13 -4.31
N VAL A 17 -10.94 -6.32 -4.67
CA VAL A 17 -9.56 -6.52 -4.18
C VAL A 17 -9.45 -6.25 -2.67
N LEU A 18 -10.09 -5.20 -2.16
CA LEU A 18 -10.12 -4.90 -0.73
C LEU A 18 -10.85 -5.99 0.07
N THR A 19 -11.92 -6.54 -0.48
CA THR A 19 -12.65 -7.67 0.12
C THR A 19 -11.77 -8.90 0.16
N LEU A 20 -11.05 -9.21 -0.92
CA LEU A 20 -10.09 -10.32 -0.95
C LEU A 20 -8.97 -10.15 0.09
N TYR A 21 -8.43 -8.94 0.22
CA TYR A 21 -7.45 -8.59 1.24
C TYR A 21 -8.00 -8.78 2.67
N ALA A 22 -9.21 -8.27 2.94
CA ALA A 22 -9.86 -8.42 4.24
C ALA A 22 -10.15 -9.88 4.58
N VAL A 23 -10.63 -10.67 3.62
CA VAL A 23 -10.85 -12.11 3.79
C VAL A 23 -9.54 -12.83 4.11
N ALA A 24 -8.44 -12.50 3.40
CA ALA A 24 -7.13 -13.09 3.67
C ALA A 24 -6.62 -12.74 5.09
N LEU A 25 -6.81 -11.51 5.54
CA LEU A 25 -6.46 -11.10 6.91
C LEU A 25 -7.28 -11.82 7.97
N ILE A 26 -8.60 -11.93 7.78
CA ILE A 26 -9.48 -12.62 8.73
C ILE A 26 -9.12 -14.12 8.77
N ALA A 27 -8.92 -14.74 7.61
CA ALA A 27 -8.51 -16.14 7.52
C ALA A 27 -7.18 -16.39 8.26
N MET A 28 -6.21 -15.47 8.16
CA MET A 28 -4.94 -15.57 8.89
C MET A 28 -5.11 -15.57 10.42
N ASN A 29 -6.12 -14.88 10.95
CA ASN A 29 -6.33 -14.74 12.39
C ASN A 29 -7.32 -15.76 12.99
N VAL A 30 -8.24 -16.29 12.18
CA VAL A 30 -9.31 -17.20 12.65
C VAL A 30 -8.97 -18.66 12.43
N LEU A 31 -8.17 -19.00 11.41
CA LEU A 31 -7.82 -20.38 11.12
C LEU A 31 -6.76 -20.87 12.10
N ASP A 32 -7.09 -21.93 12.83
CA ASP A 32 -6.08 -22.71 13.53
C ASP A 32 -5.26 -23.50 12.50
N THR A 33 -3.97 -23.17 12.44
CA THR A 33 -3.03 -23.79 11.50
C THR A 33 -2.13 -24.80 12.18
N GLU A 34 -2.43 -25.20 13.42
CA GLU A 34 -1.70 -26.24 14.11
C GLU A 34 -1.78 -27.56 13.33
N GLY A 35 -0.62 -28.20 13.10
CA GLY A 35 -0.51 -29.40 12.28
C GLY A 35 -0.54 -29.21 10.76
N TRP A 36 -0.71 -27.97 10.25
CA TRP A 36 -0.69 -27.73 8.81
C TRP A 36 0.73 -27.90 8.22
N PRO A 37 0.86 -28.39 6.97
CA PRO A 37 2.12 -28.37 6.26
C PRO A 37 2.70 -26.95 6.18
N GLN A 38 4.01 -26.81 6.37
CA GLN A 38 4.69 -25.51 6.38
C GLN A 38 4.39 -24.67 5.14
N ALA A 39 4.32 -25.30 3.95
CA ALA A 39 3.99 -24.63 2.70
C ALA A 39 2.61 -23.94 2.73
N LEU A 40 1.62 -24.56 3.37
CA LEU A 40 0.27 -24.01 3.46
C LEU A 40 0.19 -22.84 4.43
N ARG A 41 0.96 -22.91 5.54
CA ARG A 41 1.09 -21.79 6.50
C ARG A 41 1.76 -20.59 5.85
N ILE A 42 2.83 -20.80 5.07
CA ILE A 42 3.49 -19.75 4.30
C ILE A 42 2.52 -19.12 3.29
N ALA A 43 1.77 -19.94 2.55
CA ALA A 43 0.79 -19.43 1.59
C ALA A 43 -0.30 -18.58 2.25
N LEU A 44 -0.80 -18.98 3.43
CA LEU A 44 -1.77 -18.22 4.21
C LEU A 44 -1.20 -16.87 4.67
N LEU A 45 0.02 -16.86 5.21
CA LEU A 45 0.69 -15.66 5.71
C LEU A 45 1.08 -14.68 4.59
N LEU A 46 1.40 -15.19 3.39
CA LEU A 46 1.68 -14.37 2.21
C LEU A 46 0.41 -13.94 1.47
N GLY A 47 -0.75 -14.54 1.77
CA GLY A 47 -2.03 -14.24 1.12
C GLY A 47 -2.38 -12.75 1.09
N PRO A 48 -2.31 -12.02 2.21
CA PRO A 48 -2.55 -10.58 2.22
C PRO A 48 -1.58 -9.79 1.34
N ALA A 49 -0.30 -10.16 1.32
CA ALA A 49 0.71 -9.52 0.48
C ALA A 49 0.45 -9.79 -1.02
N ALA A 50 0.07 -11.02 -1.37
CA ALA A 50 -0.30 -11.38 -2.74
C ALA A 50 -1.57 -10.62 -3.21
N ALA A 51 -2.58 -10.51 -2.34
CA ALA A 51 -3.78 -9.71 -2.62
C ALA A 51 -3.43 -8.23 -2.84
N ALA A 52 -2.49 -7.68 -2.07
CA ALA A 52 -2.00 -6.32 -2.27
C ALA A 52 -1.35 -6.13 -3.65
N VAL A 53 -0.60 -7.12 -4.17
CA VAL A 53 -0.02 -7.05 -5.53
C VAL A 53 -1.11 -7.00 -6.61
N LEU A 54 -2.24 -7.67 -6.41
CA LEU A 54 -3.35 -7.64 -7.37
C LEU A 54 -4.02 -6.27 -7.49
N ILE A 55 -3.81 -5.36 -6.53
CA ILE A 55 -4.34 -3.99 -6.60
C ILE A 55 -3.57 -3.12 -7.61
N VAL A 56 -2.31 -3.46 -7.90
CA VAL A 56 -1.42 -2.66 -8.76
C VAL A 56 -2.05 -2.36 -10.12
N PRO A 57 -2.53 -3.32 -10.92
CA PRO A 57 -3.15 -3.02 -12.21
C PRO A 57 -4.42 -2.16 -12.08
N VAL A 58 -5.17 -2.28 -10.98
CA VAL A 58 -6.37 -1.47 -10.72
C VAL A 58 -5.98 -0.01 -10.48
N VAL A 59 -4.95 0.21 -9.65
CA VAL A 59 -4.39 1.54 -9.38
C VAL A 59 -3.79 2.16 -10.64
N LEU A 60 -3.00 1.41 -11.41
CA LEU A 60 -2.38 1.91 -12.64
C LEU A 60 -3.43 2.34 -13.68
N ARG A 61 -4.51 1.55 -13.85
CA ARG A 61 -5.62 1.91 -14.73
C ARG A 61 -6.32 3.18 -14.26
N PHE A 62 -6.49 3.36 -12.95
CA PHE A 62 -7.12 4.54 -12.38
C PHE A 62 -6.28 5.79 -12.57
N VAL A 63 -4.97 5.73 -12.28
CA VAL A 63 -4.03 6.83 -12.53
C VAL A 63 -4.00 7.18 -14.02
N ALA A 64 -4.09 6.18 -14.91
CA ALA A 64 -4.21 6.40 -16.35
C ALA A 64 -5.51 7.12 -16.78
N THR A 65 -6.53 7.23 -15.93
CA THR A 65 -7.74 8.01 -16.22
C THR A 65 -7.71 9.45 -15.69
N MET A 66 -6.71 9.80 -14.89
CA MET A 66 -6.58 11.12 -14.31
C MET A 66 -6.09 12.16 -15.33
N ASP A 67 -6.45 13.41 -15.09
CA ASP A 67 -5.82 14.55 -15.75
C ASP A 67 -4.34 14.69 -15.36
N GLU A 68 -3.61 15.50 -16.12
CA GLU A 68 -2.17 15.69 -15.94
C GLU A 68 -1.83 16.30 -14.57
N PHE A 69 -2.68 17.19 -14.05
CA PHE A 69 -2.46 17.82 -12.76
C PHE A 69 -2.53 16.79 -11.62
N GLN A 70 -3.57 15.96 -11.58
CA GLN A 70 -3.72 14.90 -10.58
C GLN A 70 -2.60 13.85 -10.68
N ARG A 71 -2.22 13.44 -11.90
CA ARG A 71 -1.08 12.53 -12.09
C ARG A 71 0.22 13.10 -11.53
N ARG A 72 0.49 14.38 -11.81
CA ARG A 72 1.67 15.09 -11.31
C ARG A 72 1.67 15.19 -9.79
N VAL A 73 0.53 15.55 -9.18
CA VAL A 73 0.37 15.59 -7.72
C VAL A 73 0.70 14.23 -7.10
N ILE A 74 0.12 13.15 -7.61
CA ILE A 74 0.36 11.80 -7.07
C ILE A 74 1.83 11.41 -7.22
N ALA A 75 2.42 11.64 -8.40
CA ALA A 75 3.82 11.30 -8.65
C ALA A 75 4.77 12.07 -7.73
N GLU A 76 4.63 13.40 -7.62
CA GLU A 76 5.45 14.22 -6.73
C GLU A 76 5.24 13.83 -5.25
N SER A 77 4.01 13.53 -4.84
CA SER A 77 3.71 13.11 -3.46
C SER A 77 4.33 11.75 -3.12
N CYS A 78 4.26 10.79 -4.04
CA CYS A 78 4.92 9.49 -3.89
C CYS A 78 6.45 9.63 -3.81
N LEU A 79 7.05 10.51 -4.62
CA LEU A 79 8.49 10.78 -4.56
C LEU A 79 8.90 11.40 -3.22
N VAL A 80 8.17 12.41 -2.75
CA VAL A 80 8.42 13.02 -1.43
C VAL A 80 8.34 11.96 -0.34
N SER A 81 7.29 11.14 -0.33
CA SER A 81 7.14 10.10 0.68
C SER A 81 8.25 9.06 0.61
N MET A 82 8.63 8.63 -0.60
CA MET A 82 9.70 7.66 -0.79
C MET A 82 11.02 8.18 -0.23
N VAL A 83 11.37 9.43 -0.52
CA VAL A 83 12.60 10.06 -0.01
C VAL A 83 12.54 10.21 1.50
N VAL A 84 11.45 10.75 2.06
CA VAL A 84 11.31 10.96 3.50
C VAL A 84 11.36 9.63 4.25
N VAL A 85 10.50 8.68 3.91
CA VAL A 85 10.44 7.37 4.60
C VAL A 85 11.72 6.59 4.40
N GLY A 86 12.30 6.59 3.19
CA GLY A 86 13.56 5.92 2.90
C GLY A 86 14.72 6.48 3.71
N LEU A 87 14.89 7.81 3.71
CA LEU A 87 15.95 8.45 4.48
C LEU A 87 15.75 8.31 6.00
N THR A 88 14.51 8.40 6.49
CA THR A 88 14.23 8.19 7.92
C THR A 88 14.49 6.76 8.35
N SER A 89 14.09 5.77 7.55
CA SER A 89 14.35 4.35 7.84
C SER A 89 15.85 4.05 7.80
N PHE A 90 16.56 4.62 6.83
CA PHE A 90 18.00 4.50 6.71
C PHE A 90 18.73 5.18 7.89
N ALA A 91 18.31 6.38 8.27
CA ALA A 91 18.85 7.09 9.43
C ALA A 91 18.61 6.33 10.74
N TYR A 92 17.41 5.75 10.90
CA TYR A 92 17.06 4.93 12.06
C TYR A 92 17.99 3.73 12.22
N ALA A 93 18.35 3.06 11.12
CA ALA A 93 19.26 1.92 11.15
C ALA A 93 20.64 2.23 11.74
N PHE A 94 21.14 3.46 11.58
CA PHE A 94 22.43 3.87 12.18
C PHE A 94 22.36 4.05 13.69
N VAL A 95 21.21 4.50 14.21
CA VAL A 95 21.04 4.81 15.63
C VAL A 95 20.43 3.65 16.43
N GLN A 96 19.82 2.67 15.75
CA GLN A 96 19.11 1.58 16.40
C GLN A 96 19.99 0.78 17.35
N GLU A 97 21.07 0.17 16.84
CA GLU A 97 21.98 -0.66 17.64
C GLU A 97 22.76 0.16 18.69
N PRO A 98 23.38 1.30 18.37
CA PRO A 98 24.20 2.04 19.35
C PRO A 98 23.39 2.62 20.51
N LEU A 99 22.11 2.92 20.32
CA LEU A 99 21.23 3.48 21.35
C LEU A 99 20.29 2.44 21.97
N GLY A 100 20.36 1.17 21.55
CA GLY A 100 19.47 0.11 22.05
C GLY A 100 17.99 0.36 21.76
N LEU A 101 17.66 0.95 20.60
CA LEU A 101 16.28 1.23 20.22
C LEU A 101 15.54 -0.05 19.77
N PRO A 102 14.21 -0.09 19.89
CA PRO A 102 13.43 -1.27 19.50
C PRO A 102 13.54 -1.56 17.99
N ALA A 103 13.59 -2.84 17.63
CA ALA A 103 13.50 -3.26 16.24
C ALA A 103 12.12 -2.92 15.64
N ILE A 104 12.11 -2.17 14.54
CA ILE A 104 10.90 -1.86 13.78
C ILE A 104 10.71 -2.89 12.67
N GLY A 105 9.58 -3.59 12.69
CA GLY A 105 9.24 -4.56 11.64
C GLY A 105 9.00 -3.88 10.27
N LEU A 106 9.46 -4.52 9.20
CA LEU A 106 9.28 -4.04 7.82
C LEU A 106 7.82 -3.86 7.40
N ILE A 107 6.89 -4.49 8.12
CA ILE A 107 5.44 -4.31 7.93
C ILE A 107 5.00 -2.84 8.02
N TRP A 108 5.74 -2.00 8.74
CA TRP A 108 5.44 -0.56 8.91
C TRP A 108 5.93 0.31 7.76
N VAL A 109 6.85 -0.17 6.93
CA VAL A 109 7.40 0.59 5.80
C VAL A 109 6.31 0.90 4.78
N TRP A 110 5.45 -0.07 4.48
CA TRP A 110 4.37 0.11 3.52
C TRP A 110 3.31 1.13 3.98
N PRO A 111 2.75 1.04 5.21
CA PRO A 111 1.90 2.09 5.78
C PRO A 111 2.58 3.46 5.82
N ALA A 112 3.87 3.54 6.16
CA ALA A 112 4.60 4.81 6.19
C ALA A 112 4.69 5.45 4.79
N LEU A 113 4.95 4.66 3.74
CA LEU A 113 4.96 5.15 2.35
C LEU A 113 3.58 5.62 1.89
N MET A 114 2.51 4.87 2.19
CA MET A 114 1.16 5.25 1.77
C MET A 114 0.66 6.47 2.55
N GLY A 115 0.87 6.50 3.87
CA GLY A 115 0.50 7.62 4.73
C GLY A 115 1.29 8.88 4.39
N GLY A 116 2.61 8.76 4.20
CA GLY A 116 3.47 9.86 3.78
C GLY A 116 3.07 10.42 2.40
N ALA A 117 2.74 9.55 1.43
CA ALA A 117 2.29 9.99 0.11
C ALA A 117 0.93 10.69 0.17
N GLY A 118 0.01 10.22 1.02
CA GLY A 118 -1.27 10.88 1.27
C GLY A 118 -1.11 12.27 1.88
N LEU A 119 -0.25 12.41 2.90
CA LEU A 119 0.03 13.69 3.55
C LEU A 119 0.75 14.67 2.60
N ALA A 120 1.68 14.17 1.78
CA ALA A 120 2.44 14.99 0.84
C ALA A 120 1.56 15.62 -0.26
N GLN A 121 0.35 15.11 -0.52
CA GLN A 121 -0.55 15.73 -1.50
C GLN A 121 -0.93 17.16 -1.14
N ILE A 122 -1.04 17.49 0.15
CA ILE A 122 -1.46 18.83 0.59
C ILE A 122 -0.45 19.90 0.15
N PRO A 123 0.83 19.86 0.56
CA PRO A 123 1.82 20.85 0.15
C PRO A 123 2.14 20.79 -1.35
N VAL A 124 2.10 19.60 -1.96
CA VAL A 124 2.34 19.45 -3.41
C VAL A 124 1.24 20.12 -4.23
N ARG A 125 -0.04 19.93 -3.86
CA ARG A 125 -1.17 20.60 -4.54
C ARG A 125 -1.07 22.12 -4.43
N MET A 126 -0.74 22.64 -3.25
CA MET A 126 -0.58 24.08 -3.01
C MET A 126 0.56 24.70 -3.84
N ARG A 127 1.61 23.92 -4.15
CA ARG A 127 2.73 24.38 -4.98
C ARG A 127 2.43 24.37 -6.47
N LEU A 128 1.49 23.52 -6.91
CA LEU A 128 1.16 23.33 -8.32
C LEU A 128 -0.08 24.12 -8.78
N SER A 129 -0.86 24.68 -7.84
CA SER A 129 -1.99 25.58 -8.09
C SER A 129 -1.53 27.00 -8.37
#